data_AF-M5C7T0-F1
#
_entry.id   AF-M5C7T0-F1
#
_cell.length_a   1.000
_cell.length_b   1.000
_cell.length_c   1.000
_cell.angle_alpha   90.00
_cell.angle_beta   90.00
_cell.angle_gamma   90.00
#
_symmetry.space_group_name_H-M   'P 1'
#
loop_
_entity.id
_entity.type
_entity.pdbx_description
1 polymer ?
#
loop_
_entity_poly.entity_id
_entity_poly.type
_entity_poly.pdbx_seq_one_letter_code
_entity_poly.pdbx_strand_id
1 'polypeptide(L)'
;MRDAATRLIGEHDFRNFCKLDPSKQIENFNRRVLAAWIERVEVDQTGDEANQETGGFEGEGANCDEDLYVFNLKGTAFLWHQVRCIMAILFLVGQRLENPSVVDHLLHTSPSSSKSLDSPPIESKPNYTLADSLPLVLWDCGYKAEDVTWKTDPIAQTKQGVAQDQEKTHNFWFNMYSIWTHDRIQTTMQSYFLRATERFYSTPTTSSDGTLVRLNTGGGIYRHTTRYTPILELDRGERAEVANTKWREGATGQRRMAKRNTKSKNIDHD
;
A
#
# COMPACT_ATOMS: atom_id res chain seq x y z
N MET A 1 11.35 6.78 -7.85
CA MET A 1 9.96 6.42 -7.47
C MET A 1 8.91 7.10 -8.34
N ARG A 2 8.89 8.44 -8.48
CA ARG A 2 7.87 9.15 -9.28
C ARG A 2 7.74 8.63 -10.73
N ASP A 3 8.86 8.44 -11.43
CA ASP A 3 8.88 7.84 -12.77
C ASP A 3 8.18 6.46 -12.79
N ALA A 4 8.60 5.55 -11.89
CA ALA A 4 7.98 4.22 -11.75
C ALA A 4 6.47 4.28 -11.45
N ALA A 5 6.03 5.24 -10.63
CA ALA A 5 4.61 5.44 -10.34
C ALA A 5 3.82 5.87 -11.57
N THR A 6 4.35 6.78 -12.40
CA THR A 6 3.66 7.24 -13.62
C THR A 6 3.47 6.13 -14.65
N ARG A 7 4.37 5.14 -14.68
CA ARG A 7 4.28 3.98 -15.58
C ARG A 7 3.11 3.05 -15.28
N LEU A 8 2.50 3.16 -14.10
CA LEU A 8 1.32 2.38 -13.70
C LEU A 8 0.02 2.92 -14.32
N ILE A 9 0.00 4.18 -14.78
CA ILE A 9 -1.20 4.85 -15.28
C ILE A 9 -1.61 4.24 -16.63
N GLY A 10 -2.88 3.88 -16.74
CA GLY A 10 -3.44 3.21 -17.91
C GLY A 10 -4.16 1.92 -17.55
N GLU A 11 -4.47 1.14 -18.57
CA GLU A 11 -5.08 -0.18 -18.43
C GLU A 11 -4.03 -1.27 -18.70
N HIS A 12 -3.75 -2.07 -17.69
CA HIS A 12 -2.69 -3.08 -17.72
C HIS A 12 -3.11 -4.34 -17.00
N ASP A 13 -2.43 -5.44 -17.31
CA ASP A 13 -2.50 -6.69 -16.57
C ASP A 13 -1.62 -6.61 -15.32
N PHE A 14 -2.25 -6.59 -14.15
CA PHE A 14 -1.56 -6.44 -12.86
C PHE A 14 -1.31 -7.79 -12.16
N ARG A 15 -1.28 -8.93 -12.88
CA ARG A 15 -1.03 -10.26 -12.26
C ARG A 15 0.26 -10.31 -11.44
N ASN A 16 1.31 -9.63 -11.91
CA ASN A 16 2.61 -9.56 -11.22
C ASN A 16 2.63 -8.62 -10.03
N PHE A 17 1.58 -7.78 -9.89
CA PHE A 17 1.40 -6.84 -8.80
C PHE A 17 0.26 -7.27 -7.88
N CYS A 18 -0.09 -8.55 -7.77
CA CYS A 18 -1.15 -8.98 -6.86
C CYS A 18 -0.80 -10.30 -6.18
N LYS A 19 -1.54 -10.64 -5.12
CA LYS A 19 -1.46 -11.99 -4.57
C LYS A 19 -2.54 -12.84 -5.23
N LEU A 20 -2.16 -14.03 -5.69
CA LEU A 20 -3.11 -15.00 -6.24
C LEU A 20 -3.95 -15.59 -5.11
N ASP A 21 -5.27 -15.59 -5.29
CA ASP A 21 -6.23 -16.34 -4.49
C ASP A 21 -7.00 -17.31 -5.40
N PRO A 22 -6.55 -18.57 -5.52
CA PRO A 22 -7.20 -19.55 -6.37
C PRO A 22 -8.66 -19.82 -5.99
N SER A 23 -9.07 -19.53 -4.75
CA SER A 23 -10.47 -19.74 -4.35
C SER A 23 -11.44 -18.75 -5.01
N LYS A 24 -10.92 -17.62 -5.49
CA LYS A 24 -11.69 -16.61 -6.22
C LYS A 24 -11.83 -16.92 -7.71
N GLN A 25 -10.98 -17.82 -8.24
CA GLN A 25 -10.97 -18.22 -9.64
C GLN A 25 -10.92 -17.00 -10.57
N ILE A 26 -10.08 -16.02 -10.24
CA ILE A 26 -9.91 -14.81 -11.05
C ILE A 26 -9.16 -15.19 -12.33
N GLU A 27 -9.76 -14.84 -13.46
CA GLU A 27 -9.18 -15.05 -14.80
C GLU A 27 -8.77 -13.71 -15.45
N ASN A 28 -9.34 -12.58 -14.97
CA ASN A 28 -9.05 -11.24 -15.47
C ASN A 28 -8.27 -10.39 -14.45
N PHE A 29 -7.02 -10.12 -14.78
CA PHE A 29 -6.08 -9.30 -14.01
C PHE A 29 -5.95 -7.87 -14.53
N ASN A 30 -6.69 -7.49 -15.58
CA ASN A 30 -6.67 -6.14 -16.11
C ASN A 30 -7.32 -5.18 -15.13
N ARG A 31 -6.61 -4.10 -14.79
CA ARG A 31 -7.14 -2.99 -14.00
C ARG A 31 -6.75 -1.68 -14.65
N ARG A 32 -7.55 -0.65 -14.40
CA ARG A 32 -7.29 0.70 -14.89
C ARG A 32 -6.89 1.62 -13.75
N VAL A 33 -5.66 2.10 -13.80
CA VAL A 33 -5.15 3.16 -12.92
C VAL A 33 -5.42 4.50 -13.61
N LEU A 34 -6.13 5.38 -12.92
CA LEU A 34 -6.53 6.69 -13.40
C LEU A 34 -5.45 7.75 -13.08
N ALA A 35 -4.82 7.65 -11.91
CA ALA A 35 -3.75 8.56 -11.50
C ALA A 35 -2.85 7.88 -10.45
N ALA A 36 -1.56 8.21 -10.47
CA ALA A 36 -0.57 7.72 -9.51
C ALA A 36 0.53 8.78 -9.32
N TRP A 37 0.73 9.29 -8.11
CA TRP A 37 1.70 10.34 -7.83
C TRP A 37 2.23 10.30 -6.38
N ILE A 38 3.37 10.94 -6.13
CA ILE A 38 4.01 10.98 -4.81
C ILE A 38 4.25 12.42 -4.39
N GLU A 39 3.71 12.80 -3.25
CA GLU A 39 3.81 14.12 -2.63
C GLU A 39 4.52 14.03 -1.28
N ARG A 40 5.21 15.11 -0.91
CA ARG A 40 5.75 15.28 0.43
C ARG A 40 4.62 15.74 1.34
N VAL A 41 4.59 15.23 2.57
CA VAL A 41 3.71 15.74 3.62
C VAL A 41 4.36 16.99 4.19
N GLU A 42 3.68 18.12 4.07
CA GLU A 42 4.06 19.33 4.78
C GLU A 42 3.68 19.16 6.25
N VAL A 43 4.68 19.26 7.14
CA VAL A 43 4.44 19.28 8.58
C VAL A 43 4.30 20.75 8.96
N ASP A 44 3.17 21.13 9.54
CA ASP A 44 2.97 22.48 10.08
C ASP A 44 4.00 22.73 11.20
N GLN A 45 5.08 23.45 10.87
CA GLN A 45 6.11 23.89 11.82
C GLN A 45 5.67 25.09 12.68
N THR A 46 4.37 25.32 12.85
CA THR A 46 3.83 26.50 13.55
C THR A 46 3.97 26.45 15.08
N GLY A 47 4.77 25.54 15.64
CA GLY A 47 4.91 25.37 17.09
C GLY A 47 6.32 25.54 17.67
N ASP A 48 7.38 25.54 16.85
CA ASP A 48 8.77 25.37 17.35
C ASP A 48 9.67 26.60 17.22
N GLU A 49 9.11 27.80 17.01
CA GLU A 49 9.89 29.04 17.10
C GLU A 49 10.23 29.43 18.55
N ALA A 50 9.65 28.77 19.56
CA ALA A 50 9.84 29.13 20.97
C ALA A 50 11.02 28.44 21.68
N ASN A 51 11.80 27.58 21.01
CA ASN A 51 12.90 26.84 21.63
C ASN A 51 14.29 27.06 20.98
N GLN A 52 14.49 28.19 20.32
CA GLN A 52 15.82 28.63 19.85
C GLN A 52 16.62 29.44 20.88
N GLU A 53 16.38 29.29 22.18
CA GLU A 53 17.24 29.93 23.19
C GLU A 53 17.46 29.03 24.42
N THR A 54 18.07 27.86 24.26
CA THR A 54 18.87 27.28 25.36
C THR A 54 20.01 26.39 24.83
N GLY A 55 21.25 26.87 25.01
CA GLY A 55 22.41 26.05 25.32
C GLY A 55 23.03 25.22 24.19
N GLY A 56 24.13 25.74 23.63
CA GLY A 56 24.94 25.06 22.61
C GLY A 56 25.40 23.66 22.98
N PHE A 57 25.12 22.73 22.07
CA PHE A 57 26.02 21.65 21.70
C PHE A 57 26.07 21.62 20.17
N GLU A 58 27.13 22.19 19.61
CA GLU A 58 27.51 22.03 18.21
C GLU A 58 27.93 20.57 17.99
N GLY A 59 26.93 19.70 17.84
CA GLY A 59 27.08 18.46 17.13
C GLY A 59 26.29 18.61 15.83
N GLU A 60 26.88 18.23 14.70
CA GLU A 60 26.19 17.99 13.43
C GLU A 60 25.22 16.78 13.59
N GLY A 61 24.30 16.88 14.54
CA GLY A 61 23.22 15.94 14.76
C GLY A 61 22.19 16.22 13.69
N ALA A 62 22.25 15.43 12.61
CA ALA A 62 21.28 15.39 11.54
C ALA A 62 19.86 15.63 12.10
N ASN A 63 19.23 16.71 11.63
CA ASN A 63 17.81 16.95 11.83
C ASN A 63 17.07 15.68 11.34
N CYS A 64 16.70 14.80 12.26
CA CYS A 64 16.18 13.46 11.98
C CYS A 64 14.68 13.46 11.70
N ASP A 65 14.14 14.62 11.29
CA ASP A 65 12.85 14.68 10.61
C ASP A 65 13.02 14.04 9.23
N GLU A 66 12.89 12.71 9.19
CA GLU A 66 12.70 12.02 7.92
C GLU A 66 11.41 12.56 7.28
N ASP A 67 11.59 13.23 6.14
CA ASP A 67 10.46 13.74 5.35
C ASP A 67 9.45 12.63 5.08
N LEU A 68 8.20 12.84 5.52
CA LEU A 68 7.11 11.92 5.22
C LEU A 68 6.60 12.16 3.80
N TYR A 69 6.29 11.09 3.08
CA TYR A 69 5.74 11.13 1.72
C TYR A 69 4.48 10.27 1.62
N VAL A 70 3.55 10.70 0.78
CA VAL A 70 2.31 9.97 0.46
C VAL A 70 2.36 9.54 -1.00
N PHE A 71 2.09 8.26 -1.25
CA PHE A 71 1.79 7.75 -2.59
C PHE A 71 0.29 7.70 -2.79
N ASN A 72 -0.22 8.60 -3.63
CA ASN A 72 -1.62 8.67 -4.00
C ASN A 72 -1.86 7.79 -5.23
N LEU A 73 -2.87 6.92 -5.16
CA LEU A 73 -3.23 5.98 -6.22
C LEU A 73 -4.74 5.96 -6.42
N LYS A 74 -5.19 6.32 -7.62
CA LYS A 74 -6.59 6.31 -8.03
C LYS A 74 -6.80 5.30 -9.15
N GLY A 75 -7.79 4.43 -9.03
CA GLY A 75 -8.12 3.40 -10.01
C GLY A 75 -9.60 3.06 -9.98
N THR A 76 -10.05 2.29 -10.97
CA THR A 76 -11.46 1.82 -11.04
C THR A 76 -11.74 0.68 -10.07
N ALA A 77 -10.77 -0.21 -9.89
CA ALA A 77 -10.78 -1.30 -8.93
C ALA A 77 -9.35 -1.81 -8.73
N PHE A 78 -9.11 -2.53 -7.63
CA PHE A 78 -7.82 -3.13 -7.30
C PHE A 78 -7.94 -4.63 -7.05
N LEU A 79 -6.93 -5.39 -7.46
CA LEU A 79 -6.75 -6.80 -7.13
C LEU A 79 -6.33 -6.98 -5.67
N TRP A 80 -6.42 -8.22 -5.18
CA TRP A 80 -6.00 -8.54 -3.83
C TRP A 80 -4.50 -8.24 -3.61
N HIS A 81 -4.20 -7.45 -2.58
CA HIS A 81 -2.88 -6.91 -2.28
C HIS A 81 -2.24 -6.02 -3.37
N GLN A 82 -3.00 -5.51 -4.35
CA GLN A 82 -2.41 -4.78 -5.47
C GLN A 82 -1.57 -3.57 -5.04
N VAL A 83 -2.15 -2.72 -4.20
CA VAL A 83 -1.51 -1.48 -3.74
C VAL A 83 -0.22 -1.76 -2.94
N ARG A 84 -0.24 -2.76 -2.07
CA ARG A 84 0.95 -3.18 -1.29
C ARG A 84 2.04 -3.77 -2.18
N CYS A 85 1.65 -4.48 -3.22
CA CYS A 85 2.58 -4.99 -4.22
C CYS A 85 3.22 -3.86 -5.04
N ILE A 86 2.44 -2.85 -5.44
CA ILE A 86 2.96 -1.63 -6.09
C ILE A 86 3.98 -0.94 -5.19
N MET A 87 3.63 -0.70 -3.91
CA MET A 87 4.53 -0.04 -2.97
C MET A 87 5.83 -0.82 -2.73
N ALA A 88 5.78 -2.16 -2.71
CA ALA A 88 6.99 -2.96 -2.60
C ALA A 88 7.99 -2.67 -3.74
N ILE A 89 7.50 -2.59 -4.98
CA ILE A 89 8.32 -2.25 -6.14
C ILE A 89 8.82 -0.80 -6.04
N LEU A 90 7.96 0.13 -5.66
CA LEU A 90 8.35 1.53 -5.50
C LEU A 90 9.43 1.70 -4.43
N PHE A 91 9.39 0.98 -3.31
CA PHE A 91 10.44 1.02 -2.30
C PHE A 91 11.79 0.52 -2.82
N LEU A 92 11.80 -0.53 -3.65
CA LEU A 92 13.03 -1.03 -4.29
C LEU A 92 13.61 0.00 -5.26
N VAL A 93 12.75 0.64 -6.06
CA VAL A 93 13.16 1.76 -6.93
C VAL A 93 13.64 2.97 -6.11
N GLY A 94 13.01 3.26 -4.97
CA GLY A 94 13.39 4.35 -4.06
C GLY A 94 14.77 4.13 -3.42
N GLN A 95 15.08 2.88 -3.08
CA GLN A 95 16.39 2.46 -2.57
C GLN A 95 17.44 2.28 -3.67
N ARG A 96 17.09 2.59 -4.94
CA ARG A 96 17.96 2.45 -6.13
C ARG A 96 18.42 1.00 -6.39
N LEU A 97 17.71 0.03 -5.85
CA LEU A 97 17.95 -1.39 -6.09
C LEU A 97 17.35 -1.86 -7.42
N GLU A 98 16.34 -1.12 -7.92
CA GLU A 98 15.68 -1.38 -9.20
C GLU A 98 15.57 -0.11 -10.03
N ASN A 99 15.64 -0.25 -11.35
CA ASN A 99 15.35 0.85 -12.28
C ASN A 99 13.83 1.06 -12.40
N PRO A 100 13.32 2.31 -12.54
CA PRO A 100 11.90 2.55 -12.79
C PRO A 100 11.27 1.73 -13.91
N SER A 101 12.04 1.36 -14.94
CA SER A 101 11.58 0.52 -16.05
C SER A 101 11.14 -0.89 -15.62
N VAL A 102 11.49 -1.36 -14.42
CA VAL A 102 11.02 -2.64 -13.89
C VAL A 102 9.49 -2.72 -13.86
N VAL A 103 8.81 -1.59 -13.69
CA VAL A 103 7.35 -1.52 -13.74
C VAL A 103 6.82 -1.93 -15.11
N ASP A 104 7.42 -1.44 -16.20
CA ASP A 104 7.00 -1.82 -17.55
C ASP A 104 7.23 -3.31 -17.80
N HIS A 105 8.36 -3.86 -17.36
CA HIS A 105 8.65 -5.29 -17.49
C HIS A 105 7.63 -6.15 -16.74
N LEU A 106 7.25 -5.76 -15.51
CA LEU A 106 6.24 -6.48 -14.73
C LEU A 106 4.82 -6.35 -15.30
N LEU A 107 4.53 -5.29 -16.06
CA LEU A 107 3.25 -5.10 -16.78
C LEU A 107 3.27 -5.76 -18.17
N HIS A 108 4.43 -6.16 -18.68
CA HIS A 108 4.59 -6.95 -19.91
C HIS A 108 4.35 -8.44 -19.62
N THR A 109 3.09 -8.86 -19.63
CA THR A 109 2.64 -10.21 -19.24
C THR A 109 2.36 -11.14 -20.42
N SER A 110 2.21 -10.59 -21.63
CA SER A 110 2.03 -11.30 -22.88
C SER A 110 2.51 -10.44 -24.06
N PRO A 111 2.69 -11.02 -25.27
CA PRO A 111 3.01 -10.24 -26.48
C PRO A 111 1.94 -9.20 -26.84
N SER A 112 0.71 -9.37 -26.34
CA SER A 112 -0.43 -8.49 -26.56
C SER A 112 -0.68 -7.50 -25.41
N SER A 113 0.19 -7.45 -24.39
CA SER A 113 0.07 -6.50 -23.28
C SER A 113 0.16 -5.05 -23.76
N SER A 114 -0.50 -4.15 -23.04
CA SER A 114 -0.46 -2.70 -23.31
C SER A 114 0.94 -2.08 -23.17
N LYS A 115 1.85 -2.77 -22.48
CA LYS A 115 3.29 -2.50 -22.46
C LYS A 115 3.95 -3.64 -23.22
N SER A 116 4.14 -3.49 -24.53
CA SER A 116 4.92 -4.44 -25.32
C SER A 116 6.39 -4.02 -25.31
N LEU A 117 7.25 -4.95 -24.89
CA LEU A 117 8.69 -4.77 -24.81
C LEU A 117 9.35 -5.86 -25.66
N ASP A 118 10.58 -5.63 -26.10
CA ASP A 118 11.35 -6.64 -26.86
C ASP A 118 11.79 -7.83 -25.98
N SER A 119 11.71 -7.68 -24.66
CA SER A 119 12.01 -8.73 -23.67
C SER A 119 10.90 -9.78 -23.58
N PRO A 120 11.20 -11.03 -23.18
CA PRO A 120 10.16 -12.04 -22.99
C PRO A 120 9.14 -11.64 -21.89
N PRO A 121 7.84 -11.98 -22.07
CA PRO A 121 6.79 -11.63 -21.13
C PRO A 121 6.94 -12.34 -19.79
N ILE A 122 6.55 -11.65 -18.71
CA ILE A 122 6.55 -12.17 -17.34
C ILE A 122 5.16 -12.69 -17.01
N GLU A 123 4.96 -13.98 -17.22
CA GLU A 123 3.64 -14.63 -17.10
C GLU A 123 3.23 -14.94 -15.66
N SER A 124 4.19 -14.99 -14.73
CA SER A 124 3.95 -15.24 -13.31
C SER A 124 4.77 -14.34 -12.39
N LYS A 125 4.17 -14.04 -11.24
CA LYS A 125 4.67 -13.06 -10.28
C LYS A 125 6.02 -13.49 -9.70
N PRO A 126 7.05 -12.62 -9.72
CA PRO A 126 8.27 -12.85 -8.95
C PRO A 126 8.02 -12.83 -7.43
N ASN A 127 8.73 -13.67 -6.68
CA ASN A 127 8.54 -13.87 -5.25
C ASN A 127 9.17 -12.75 -4.38
N TYR A 128 8.81 -11.49 -4.64
CA TYR A 128 9.24 -10.36 -3.82
C TYR A 128 8.35 -10.18 -2.56
N THR A 129 8.93 -9.54 -1.53
CA THR A 129 8.27 -9.27 -0.25
C THR A 129 7.24 -8.14 -0.39
N LEU A 130 6.05 -8.30 0.20
CA LEU A 130 5.03 -7.25 0.19
C LEU A 130 5.42 -6.09 1.10
N ALA A 131 5.01 -4.88 0.73
CA ALA A 131 5.08 -3.73 1.63
C ALA A 131 4.17 -3.96 2.85
N ASP A 132 4.51 -3.34 3.98
CA ASP A 132 3.72 -3.37 5.20
C ASP A 132 2.30 -2.80 4.99
N SER A 133 1.33 -3.21 5.81
CA SER A 133 -0.05 -2.74 5.70
C SER A 133 -0.32 -1.45 6.47
N LEU A 134 0.53 -1.07 7.42
CA LEU A 134 0.31 0.03 8.35
C LEU A 134 -0.13 1.35 7.67
N PRO A 135 0.56 1.86 6.62
CA PRO A 135 0.21 3.16 6.05
C PRO A 135 -0.90 3.09 4.97
N LEU A 136 -1.54 1.93 4.74
CA LEU A 136 -2.54 1.81 3.68
C LEU A 136 -3.91 2.29 4.15
N VAL A 137 -4.38 3.39 3.56
CA VAL A 137 -5.69 3.99 3.86
C VAL A 137 -6.56 4.00 2.61
N LEU A 138 -7.81 3.55 2.74
CA LEU A 138 -8.85 3.86 1.76
C LEU A 138 -9.35 5.27 2.03
N TRP A 139 -8.89 6.24 1.23
CA TRP A 139 -9.19 7.65 1.45
C TRP A 139 -10.55 8.08 0.91
N ASP A 140 -10.87 7.69 -0.33
CA ASP A 140 -12.07 8.16 -1.02
C ASP A 140 -12.60 7.11 -2.01
N CYS A 141 -13.91 7.16 -2.27
CA CYS A 141 -14.63 6.32 -3.22
C CYS A 141 -15.45 7.19 -4.16
N GLY A 142 -15.19 7.08 -5.46
CA GLY A 142 -15.96 7.81 -6.48
C GLY A 142 -17.25 7.10 -6.84
N TYR A 143 -18.38 7.82 -6.81
CA TYR A 143 -19.68 7.38 -7.30
C TYR A 143 -20.22 8.38 -8.30
N LYS A 144 -20.89 7.92 -9.37
CA LYS A 144 -21.61 8.84 -10.24
C LYS A 144 -22.91 9.26 -9.56
N ALA A 145 -23.26 10.54 -9.63
CA ALA A 145 -24.48 11.06 -9.01
C ALA A 145 -25.77 10.38 -9.52
N GLU A 146 -25.76 9.92 -10.77
CA GLU A 146 -26.87 9.18 -11.39
C GLU A 146 -27.04 7.75 -10.83
N ASP A 147 -25.97 7.15 -10.29
CA ASP A 147 -25.96 5.75 -9.82
C ASP A 147 -26.37 5.61 -8.35
N VAL A 148 -26.36 6.71 -7.58
CA VAL A 148 -26.59 6.68 -6.13
C VAL A 148 -27.56 7.75 -5.67
N THR A 149 -28.58 7.33 -4.92
CA THR A 149 -29.46 8.22 -4.17
C THR A 149 -29.08 8.18 -2.69
N TRP A 150 -28.41 9.23 -2.22
CA TRP A 150 -28.08 9.38 -0.80
C TRP A 150 -29.36 9.56 0.02
N LYS A 151 -29.52 8.75 1.06
CA LYS A 151 -30.65 8.83 1.99
C LYS A 151 -30.10 9.07 3.39
N THR A 152 -30.57 10.13 4.03
CA THR A 152 -30.34 10.37 5.46
C THR A 152 -31.48 9.76 6.26
N ASP A 153 -31.24 9.42 7.52
CA ASP A 153 -32.31 9.01 8.44
C ASP A 153 -33.37 10.13 8.56
N PRO A 154 -34.69 9.85 8.43
CA PRO A 154 -35.74 10.84 8.61
C PRO A 154 -35.67 11.57 9.95
N ILE A 155 -35.18 10.89 11.00
CA ILE A 155 -35.01 11.47 12.33
C ILE A 155 -33.97 12.59 12.29
N ALA A 156 -32.86 12.40 11.56
CA ALA A 156 -31.78 13.37 11.42
C ALA A 156 -32.22 14.67 10.72
N GLN A 157 -33.36 14.68 10.02
CA GLN A 157 -33.91 15.88 9.38
C GLN A 157 -34.79 16.73 10.32
N THR A 158 -35.12 16.20 11.51
CA THR A 158 -35.89 16.94 12.53
C THR A 158 -34.97 17.87 13.34
N LYS A 159 -35.50 18.93 13.96
CA LYS A 159 -34.70 19.81 14.84
C LYS A 159 -34.02 19.04 15.98
N GLN A 160 -34.69 18.03 16.54
CA GLN A 160 -34.11 17.15 17.57
C GLN A 160 -33.03 16.24 17.00
N GLY A 161 -33.21 15.69 15.80
CA GLY A 161 -32.20 14.86 15.14
C GLY A 161 -30.97 15.66 14.72
N VAL A 162 -31.13 16.90 14.25
CA VAL A 162 -29.99 17.80 13.96
C VAL A 162 -29.20 18.10 15.24
N ALA A 163 -29.88 18.35 16.36
CA ALA A 163 -29.19 18.57 17.64
C ALA A 163 -28.44 17.31 18.13
N GLN A 164 -29.05 16.12 18.02
CA GLN A 164 -28.40 14.85 18.34
C GLN A 164 -27.23 14.52 17.41
N ASP A 165 -27.35 14.85 16.12
CA ASP A 165 -26.29 14.65 15.13
C ASP A 165 -25.11 15.60 15.36
N GLN A 166 -25.39 16.86 15.75
CA GLN A 166 -24.36 17.79 16.20
C GLN A 166 -23.62 17.28 17.44
N GLU A 167 -24.34 16.73 18.42
CA GLU A 167 -23.72 16.12 19.61
C GLU A 167 -22.86 14.90 19.25
N LYS A 168 -23.34 14.03 18.36
CA LYS A 168 -22.57 12.89 17.84
C LYS A 168 -21.34 13.33 17.06
N THR A 169 -21.46 14.37 16.24
CA THR A 169 -20.34 14.94 15.47
C THR A 169 -19.30 15.56 16.40
N HIS A 170 -19.74 16.22 17.46
CA HIS A 170 -18.86 16.74 18.50
C HIS A 170 -18.10 15.62 19.20
N ASN A 171 -18.78 14.51 19.53
CA ASN A 171 -18.15 13.31 20.08
C ASN A 171 -17.17 12.66 19.08
N PHE A 172 -17.49 12.63 17.78
CA PHE A 172 -16.57 12.13 16.76
C PHE A 172 -15.29 12.97 16.68
N TRP A 173 -15.41 14.30 16.69
CA TRP A 173 -14.25 15.18 16.71
C TRP A 173 -13.38 14.93 17.94
N PHE A 174 -13.97 14.83 19.13
CA PHE A 174 -13.21 14.52 20.35
C PHE A 174 -12.55 13.15 20.30
N ASN A 175 -13.20 12.14 19.74
CA ASN A 175 -12.59 10.83 19.53
C ASN A 175 -11.37 10.94 18.60
N MET A 176 -11.49 11.66 17.48
CA MET A 176 -10.36 11.88 16.58
C MET A 176 -9.23 12.67 17.23
N TYR A 177 -9.58 13.73 17.96
CA TYR A 177 -8.63 14.53 18.72
C TYR A 177 -7.92 13.70 19.81
N SER A 178 -8.64 12.81 20.49
CA SER A 178 -8.09 11.90 21.50
C SER A 178 -7.10 10.91 20.90
N ILE A 179 -7.42 10.31 19.74
CA ILE A 179 -6.50 9.41 19.01
C ILE A 179 -5.25 10.18 18.60
N TRP A 180 -5.42 11.34 17.97
CA TRP A 180 -4.29 12.18 17.55
C TRP A 180 -3.42 12.62 18.75
N THR A 181 -4.04 13.04 19.85
CA THR A 181 -3.32 13.47 21.05
C THR A 181 -2.53 12.31 21.65
N HIS A 182 -3.13 11.12 21.74
CA HIS A 182 -2.48 9.91 22.21
C HIS A 182 -1.26 9.56 21.34
N ASP A 183 -1.45 9.49 20.02
CA ASP A 183 -0.38 9.13 19.08
C ASP A 183 0.73 10.18 19.07
N ARG A 184 0.39 11.46 19.17
CA ARG A 184 1.37 12.55 19.30
C ARG A 184 2.21 12.40 20.57
N ILE A 185 1.58 12.14 21.73
CA ILE A 185 2.30 11.90 22.99
C ILE A 185 3.24 10.70 22.83
N GLN A 186 2.76 9.61 22.22
CA GLN A 186 3.55 8.41 22.00
C GLN A 186 4.75 8.67 21.08
N THR A 187 4.56 9.33 19.94
CA THR A 187 5.62 9.71 19.00
C THR A 187 6.65 10.63 19.67
N THR A 188 6.22 11.65 20.41
CA THR A 188 7.12 12.55 21.13
C THR A 188 7.93 11.78 22.18
N MET A 189 7.31 10.93 22.99
CA MET A 189 8.02 10.12 23.98
C MET A 189 9.04 9.18 23.33
N GLN A 190 8.66 8.51 22.24
CA GLN A 190 9.55 7.64 21.48
C GLN A 190 10.73 8.40 20.87
N SER A 191 10.54 9.63 20.38
CA SER A 191 11.63 10.46 19.86
C SER A 191 12.66 10.82 20.94
N TYR A 192 12.22 11.09 22.18
CA TYR A 192 13.13 11.34 23.30
C TYR A 192 13.91 10.08 23.68
N PHE A 193 13.26 8.91 23.68
CA PHE A 193 13.94 7.63 23.91
C PHE A 193 14.97 7.34 22.82
N LEU A 194 14.62 7.57 21.54
CA LEU A 194 15.55 7.38 20.43
C LEU A 194 16.78 8.29 20.59
N ARG A 195 16.58 9.59 20.79
CA ARG A 195 17.66 10.56 21.04
C ARG A 195 18.53 10.21 22.25
N ALA A 196 17.94 9.68 23.31
CA ALA A 196 18.70 9.22 24.48
C ALA A 196 19.57 8.00 24.13
N THR A 197 19.08 7.08 23.30
CA THR A 197 19.82 5.89 22.86
C THR A 197 20.93 6.20 21.85
N GLU A 198 20.76 7.21 21.00
CA GLU A 198 21.76 7.64 20.00
C GLU A 198 23.11 8.04 20.62
N ARG A 199 23.11 8.44 21.90
CA ARG A 199 24.34 8.71 22.66
C ARG A 199 25.23 7.49 22.86
N PHE A 200 24.65 6.30 22.83
CA PHE A 200 25.33 5.03 23.11
C PHE A 200 25.44 4.13 21.87
N TYR A 201 24.53 4.30 20.92
CA TYR A 201 24.47 3.51 19.70
C TYR A 201 24.50 4.46 18.50
N SER A 202 25.51 4.32 17.64
CA SER A 202 25.54 5.05 16.37
C SER A 202 24.28 4.75 15.56
N THR A 203 23.70 5.78 14.94
CA THR A 203 22.61 5.61 13.98
C THR A 203 23.08 4.58 12.96
N PRO A 204 22.33 3.49 12.76
CA PRO A 204 22.83 2.40 11.96
C PRO A 204 22.82 2.86 10.50
N THR A 205 23.93 3.43 10.02
CA THR A 205 24.14 3.77 8.62
C THR A 205 24.04 2.48 7.80
N THR A 206 23.54 2.59 6.57
CA THR A 206 23.73 1.54 5.56
C THR A 206 25.21 1.17 5.57
N SER A 207 25.53 -0.07 5.94
CA SER A 207 26.91 -0.50 6.16
C SER A 207 27.76 -0.09 4.97
N SER A 208 28.76 0.77 5.18
CA SER A 208 29.76 1.14 4.17
C SER A 208 30.44 -0.08 3.55
N ASP A 209 30.45 -1.20 4.28
CA ASP A 209 31.05 -2.46 3.86
C ASP A 209 30.18 -3.31 2.91
N GLY A 210 28.98 -2.83 2.54
CA GLY A 210 28.09 -3.51 1.59
C GLY A 210 27.61 -4.92 2.01
N THR A 211 27.91 -5.34 3.24
CA THR A 211 27.66 -6.71 3.74
C THR A 211 26.21 -6.94 4.15
N LEU A 212 25.46 -5.87 4.44
CA LEU A 212 24.07 -5.96 4.88
C LEU A 212 23.20 -4.93 4.14
N VAL A 213 22.42 -5.41 3.18
CA VAL A 213 21.37 -4.62 2.51
C VAL A 213 20.14 -4.60 3.41
N ARG A 214 19.65 -3.39 3.71
CA ARG A 214 18.39 -3.17 4.42
C ARG A 214 17.31 -2.83 3.43
N LEU A 215 16.31 -3.69 3.32
CA LEU A 215 15.16 -3.50 2.45
C LEU A 215 14.04 -2.84 3.24
N ASN A 216 13.76 -1.58 2.94
CA ASN A 216 12.59 -0.88 3.45
C ASN A 216 11.30 -1.52 2.92
N THR A 217 10.46 -2.04 3.81
CA THR A 217 9.15 -2.58 3.48
C THR A 217 7.99 -1.63 3.81
N GLY A 218 8.28 -0.44 4.34
CA GLY A 218 7.29 0.50 4.88
C GLY A 218 6.95 0.21 6.35
N GLY A 219 6.21 1.13 6.96
CA GLY A 219 5.74 0.99 8.35
C GLY A 219 6.85 0.97 9.40
N GLY A 220 8.04 1.50 9.09
CA GLY A 220 9.20 1.44 9.98
C GLY A 220 9.89 0.07 10.04
N ILE A 221 9.51 -0.88 9.19
CA ILE A 221 10.05 -2.24 9.17
C ILE A 221 11.09 -2.38 8.06
N TYR A 222 12.23 -2.94 8.43
CA TYR A 222 13.33 -3.28 7.52
C TYR A 222 13.60 -4.77 7.52
N ARG A 223 13.83 -5.33 6.33
CA ARG A 223 14.34 -6.70 6.18
C ARG A 223 15.83 -6.65 5.87
N HIS A 224 16.61 -7.41 6.63
CA HIS A 224 18.04 -7.53 6.43
C HIS A 224 18.36 -8.70 5.49
N THR A 225 19.21 -8.46 4.49
CA THR A 225 19.76 -9.50 3.60
C THR A 225 21.23 -9.20 3.33
N THR A 226 22.04 -10.23 3.09
CA THR A 226 23.45 -10.05 2.74
C THR A 226 23.64 -9.62 1.29
N ARG A 227 22.71 -10.00 0.40
CA ARG A 227 22.72 -9.63 -1.01
C ARG A 227 21.31 -9.37 -1.51
N TYR A 228 21.15 -8.36 -2.36
CA TYR A 228 19.94 -8.13 -3.12
C TYR A 228 19.97 -8.89 -4.45
N THR A 229 18.89 -9.57 -4.79
CA THR A 229 18.68 -10.22 -6.09
C THR A 229 17.65 -9.40 -6.87
N PRO A 230 17.97 -8.94 -8.09
CA PRO A 230 17.04 -8.21 -8.93
C PRO A 230 15.71 -8.94 -9.12
N ILE A 231 14.61 -8.20 -9.20
CA ILE A 231 13.25 -8.76 -9.29
C ILE A 231 13.08 -9.67 -10.49
N LEU A 232 13.70 -9.32 -11.61
CA LEU A 232 13.63 -10.10 -12.83
C LEU A 232 14.39 -11.44 -12.72
N GLU A 233 15.26 -11.61 -11.73
CA GLU A 233 16.03 -12.84 -11.49
C GLU A 233 15.41 -13.72 -10.38
N LEU A 234 14.43 -13.22 -9.63
CA LEU A 234 13.80 -13.99 -8.54
C LEU A 234 13.04 -15.23 -9.03
N ASP A 235 12.97 -16.25 -8.20
CA ASP A 235 12.06 -17.37 -8.45
C ASP A 235 10.63 -16.89 -8.66
N ARG A 236 9.96 -17.52 -9.62
CA ARG A 236 8.60 -17.16 -10.00
C ARG A 236 7.58 -18.02 -9.24
N GLY A 237 6.44 -17.41 -8.95
CA GLY A 237 5.28 -18.14 -8.45
C GLY A 237 4.64 -19.02 -9.53
N GLU A 238 3.65 -19.81 -9.11
CA GLU A 238 2.79 -20.57 -10.01
C GLU A 238 1.95 -19.62 -10.89
N ARG A 239 1.72 -20.02 -12.15
CA ARG A 239 0.84 -19.28 -13.05
C ARG A 239 -0.59 -19.29 -12.53
N ALA A 240 -1.31 -18.18 -12.73
CA ALA A 240 -2.68 -18.03 -12.25
C ALA A 240 -3.60 -19.14 -12.77
N GLU A 241 -3.44 -19.52 -14.05
CA GLU A 241 -4.25 -20.55 -14.70
C GLU A 241 -4.03 -21.92 -14.03
N VAL A 242 -2.77 -22.29 -13.75
CA VAL A 242 -2.40 -23.55 -13.11
C VAL A 242 -2.87 -23.59 -11.65
N ALA A 243 -2.69 -22.50 -10.91
CA ALA A 243 -3.15 -22.41 -9.53
C ALA A 243 -4.69 -22.54 -9.45
N ASN A 244 -5.40 -21.92 -10.41
CA ASN A 244 -6.86 -22.00 -10.50
C ASN A 244 -7.35 -23.41 -10.84
N THR A 245 -6.75 -24.08 -11.83
CA THR A 245 -7.13 -25.47 -12.21
C THR A 245 -6.87 -26.43 -11.07
N LYS A 246 -5.69 -26.38 -10.46
CA LYS A 246 -5.33 -27.21 -9.31
C LYS A 246 -6.30 -27.03 -8.14
N TRP A 247 -6.71 -25.80 -7.83
CA TRP A 247 -7.71 -25.56 -6.79
C TRP A 247 -9.08 -26.13 -7.15
N ARG A 248 -9.51 -25.96 -8.41
CA ARG A 248 -10.79 -26.43 -8.93
C ARG A 248 -10.90 -27.96 -8.91
N GLU A 249 -9.83 -28.63 -9.30
CA GLU A 249 -9.71 -30.10 -9.32
C GLU A 249 -9.51 -30.68 -7.90
N GLY A 250 -8.93 -29.91 -6.99
CA GLY A 250 -8.74 -30.31 -5.60
C GLY A 250 -10.06 -30.53 -4.84
N ALA A 251 -10.02 -31.43 -3.85
CA ALA A 251 -11.19 -31.82 -3.05
C ALA A 251 -11.92 -30.63 -2.39
N THR A 252 -11.17 -29.61 -1.97
CA THR A 252 -11.72 -28.39 -1.38
C THR A 252 -12.49 -27.54 -2.40
N GLY A 253 -11.95 -27.41 -3.62
CA GLY A 253 -12.61 -26.67 -4.69
C GLY A 253 -13.89 -27.36 -5.16
N GLN A 254 -13.83 -28.67 -5.39
CA GLN A 254 -15.01 -29.47 -5.75
C GLN A 254 -16.13 -29.36 -4.71
N ARG A 255 -15.81 -29.49 -3.42
CA ARG A 255 -16.80 -29.33 -2.34
C ARG A 255 -17.42 -27.93 -2.32
N ARG A 256 -16.63 -26.88 -2.54
CA ARG A 256 -17.10 -25.50 -2.50
C ARG A 256 -17.95 -25.14 -3.73
N MET A 257 -17.60 -25.66 -4.90
CA MET A 257 -18.39 -25.50 -6.13
C MET A 257 -19.73 -26.26 -6.04
N ALA A 258 -19.73 -27.48 -5.50
CA ALA A 258 -20.97 -28.23 -5.24
C ALA A 258 -21.92 -27.48 -4.29
N LYS A 259 -21.38 -26.85 -3.23
CA LYS A 259 -22.15 -25.99 -2.31
C LYS A 259 -22.68 -24.72 -2.97
N ARG A 260 -21.95 -24.14 -3.93
CA ARG A 260 -22.38 -22.93 -4.65
C ARG A 260 -23.52 -23.26 -5.62
N ASN A 261 -23.44 -24.38 -6.33
CA ASN A 261 -24.47 -24.82 -7.27
C ASN A 261 -25.76 -25.27 -6.58
N THR A 262 -25.68 -25.80 -5.35
CA THR A 262 -26.87 -26.10 -4.54
C THR A 262 -27.54 -24.83 -4.03
N LYS A 263 -26.76 -23.80 -3.64
CA LYS A 263 -27.32 -22.49 -3.28
C LYS A 263 -27.97 -21.76 -4.45
N SER A 264 -27.40 -21.81 -5.66
CA SER A 264 -28.01 -21.14 -6.83
C SER A 264 -29.34 -21.79 -7.22
N LYS A 265 -29.44 -23.13 -7.18
CA LYS A 265 -30.69 -23.85 -7.47
C LYS A 265 -31.84 -23.53 -6.51
N ASN A 266 -31.54 -23.16 -5.28
CA ASN A 266 -32.56 -22.76 -4.30
C ASN A 266 -32.99 -21.29 -4.45
N ILE A 267 -32.25 -20.46 -5.20
CA ILE A 267 -32.61 -19.05 -5.44
C ILE A 267 -33.49 -18.91 -6.69
N ASP A 268 -33.38 -19.83 -7.65
CA ASP A 268 -34.20 -19.84 -8.87
C ASP A 268 -35.60 -20.50 -8.66
N HIS A 269 -36.00 -20.78 -7.42
CA HIS A 269 -37.28 -21.42 -7.07
C HIS A 269 -38.14 -20.61 -6.07
N ASP A 270 -37.73 -19.38 -5.74
CA ASP A 270 -38.52 -18.37 -5.04
C ASP A 270 -38.74 -17.14 -5.95
#